data_AF-A0A832C887-F1
#
_entry.id   AF-A0A832C887-F1
#
_cell.length_a   1.000
_cell.length_b   1.000
_cell.length_c   1.000
_cell.angle_alpha   90.00
_cell.angle_beta   90.00
_cell.angle_gamma   90.00
#
_symmetry.space_group_name_H-M   'P 1'
#
loop_
_entity.id
_entity.type
_entity.pdbx_description
1 polymer ?
#
loop_
_entity_poly.entity_id
_entity_poly.type
_entity_poly.pdbx_seq_one_letter_code
_entity_poly.pdbx_strand_id
1 'polypeptide(L)'
;MFKCHLYNWNDISKLCKELAKKIKASGYRVDVIVAVARGGWVPARILADLLEIKELYSVKTEHWGMVATITGEAKITQPLN
;
A
#
# COMPACT_ATOMS: atom_id res chain seq x y z
N MET A 1 -5.71 27.94 7.25
CA MET A 1 -6.44 26.70 7.60
C MET A 1 -5.79 25.54 6.86
N PHE A 2 -5.51 24.41 7.51
CA PHE A 2 -4.89 23.26 6.86
C PHE A 2 -5.91 22.57 5.93
N LYS A 3 -5.55 22.32 4.67
CA LYS A 3 -6.41 21.59 3.74
C LYS A 3 -6.28 20.10 4.05
N CYS A 4 -7.36 19.47 4.53
CA CYS A 4 -7.40 18.06 4.87
C CYS A 4 -8.52 17.37 4.09
N HIS A 5 -8.29 16.11 3.71
CA HIS A 5 -9.34 15.23 3.20
C HIS A 5 -9.49 14.06 4.17
N LEU A 6 -10.67 13.93 4.77
CA LEU A 6 -10.97 12.86 5.72
C LEU A 6 -11.59 11.69 4.97
N TYR A 7 -10.89 10.56 4.97
CA TYR A 7 -11.41 9.31 4.42
C TYR A 7 -12.11 8.49 5.50
N ASN A 8 -13.29 7.97 5.18
CA ASN A 8 -13.94 6.92 5.96
C ASN A 8 -13.67 5.53 5.34
N TRP A 9 -14.09 4.47 6.03
CA TRP A 9 -13.87 3.09 5.57
C TRP A 9 -14.53 2.75 4.23
N ASN A 10 -15.69 3.35 3.92
CA ASN A 10 -16.34 3.14 2.62
C ASN A 10 -15.52 3.76 1.48
N ASP A 11 -14.91 4.91 1.71
CA ASP A 11 -14.02 5.54 0.73
C ASP A 11 -12.81 4.66 0.44
N ILE A 12 -12.15 4.14 1.49
CA ILE A 12 -11.01 3.22 1.36
C ILE A 12 -11.42 1.94 0.63
N SER A 13 -12.56 1.34 0.99
CA SER A 13 -13.09 0.15 0.31
C SER A 13 -13.38 0.41 -1.16
N LYS A 14 -13.97 1.55 -1.50
CA LYS A 14 -14.26 1.94 -2.89
C LYS A 14 -12.98 2.10 -3.71
N LEU A 15 -11.98 2.80 -3.17
CA LEU A 15 -10.69 2.98 -3.84
C LEU A 15 -9.99 1.64 -4.09
N CYS A 16 -10.02 0.72 -3.13
CA CYS A 16 -9.45 -0.62 -3.30
C CYS A 16 -10.21 -1.44 -4.36
N LYS A 17 -11.56 -1.36 -4.39
CA LYS A 17 -12.39 -2.01 -5.41
C LYS A 17 -12.09 -1.47 -6.82
N GLU A 18 -11.92 -0.16 -6.97
CA GLU A 18 -11.55 0.46 -8.24
C GLU A 18 -10.17 0.01 -8.70
N LEU A 19 -9.19 -0.05 -7.80
CA LEU A 19 -7.86 -0.56 -8.11
C LEU A 19 -7.89 -2.04 -8.50
N ALA A 20 -8.61 -2.89 -7.77
CA ALA A 20 -8.77 -4.31 -8.11
C ALA A 20 -9.39 -4.49 -9.51
N LYS A 21 -10.40 -3.69 -9.87
CA LYS A 21 -10.98 -3.70 -11.22
C LYS A 21 -9.95 -3.34 -12.29
N LYS A 22 -9.13 -2.31 -12.05
CA LYS A 22 -8.07 -1.90 -13.00
C LYS A 22 -7.02 -2.99 -13.19
N ILE A 23 -6.61 -3.67 -12.12
CA ILE A 23 -5.67 -4.79 -12.18
C ILE A 23 -6.27 -5.96 -12.99
N LYS A 24 -7.54 -6.33 -12.73
CA LYS A 24 -8.20 -7.39 -13.51
C LYS A 24 -8.35 -7.01 -14.99
N ALA A 25 -8.71 -5.76 -15.27
CA ALA A 25 -8.90 -5.27 -16.64
C ALA A 25 -7.59 -5.17 -17.45
N SER A 26 -6.43 -5.03 -16.80
CA SER A 26 -5.15 -5.02 -17.49
C SER A 26 -4.70 -6.41 -17.96
N GLY A 27 -5.39 -7.49 -17.56
CA GLY A 27 -4.97 -8.86 -17.82
C GLY A 27 -3.73 -9.28 -17.02
N TYR A 28 -3.30 -8.47 -16.05
CA TYR A 28 -2.15 -8.79 -15.21
C TYR A 28 -2.50 -9.89 -14.21
N ARG A 29 -1.73 -10.98 -14.23
CA ARG A 29 -1.85 -12.08 -13.27
C ARG A 29 -0.97 -11.76 -12.06
N VAL A 30 -1.60 -11.47 -10.93
CA VAL A 30 -0.91 -11.24 -9.66
C VAL A 30 -0.67 -12.59 -9.00
N ASP A 31 0.58 -12.90 -8.66
CA ASP A 31 0.91 -14.07 -7.84
C ASP A 31 1.14 -13.70 -6.37
N VAL A 32 1.66 -12.48 -6.14
CA VAL A 32 2.09 -11.99 -4.82
C VAL A 32 1.76 -10.51 -4.68
N ILE A 33 1.37 -10.08 -3.47
CA ILE A 33 1.28 -8.66 -3.10
C ILE A 33 2.38 -8.32 -2.08
N VAL A 34 3.11 -7.23 -2.32
CA VAL A 34 4.09 -6.68 -1.36
C VAL A 34 3.62 -5.32 -0.88
N ALA A 35 3.22 -5.24 0.39
CA ALA A 35 2.77 -4.02 1.02
C ALA A 35 3.97 -3.12 1.41
N VAL A 36 3.86 -1.83 1.11
CA VAL A 36 4.80 -0.81 1.61
C VAL A 36 4.30 -0.31 2.97
N ALA A 37 4.93 -0.77 4.05
CA ALA A 37 4.55 -0.40 5.40
C ALA A 37 4.93 1.05 5.73
N ARG A 38 4.11 1.77 6.50
CA ARG A 38 2.86 1.32 7.17
C ARG A 38 1.60 1.55 6.33
N GLY A 39 1.62 2.53 5.42
CA GLY A 39 0.42 2.97 4.69
C GLY A 39 -0.21 1.90 3.80
N GLY A 40 0.59 0.96 3.29
CA GLY A 40 0.14 -0.10 2.40
C GLY A 40 -0.54 -1.29 3.09
N TRP A 41 -0.45 -1.43 4.42
CA TRP A 41 -0.98 -2.62 5.12
C TRP A 41 -2.46 -2.86 4.87
N VAL A 42 -3.29 -1.83 5.09
CA VAL A 42 -4.74 -1.94 4.96
C VAL A 42 -5.16 -2.15 3.50
N PRO A 43 -4.73 -1.31 2.52
CA PRO A 43 -5.07 -1.54 1.13
C PRO A 43 -4.59 -2.88 0.59
N ALA A 44 -3.38 -3.32 0.95
CA ALA A 44 -2.84 -4.60 0.47
C ALA A 44 -3.67 -5.78 0.97
N ARG A 45 -4.12 -5.77 2.23
CA ARG A 45 -5.01 -6.83 2.75
C ARG A 45 -6.36 -6.84 2.05
N ILE A 46 -6.96 -5.67 1.79
CA ILE A 46 -8.23 -5.58 1.05
C ILE A 46 -8.04 -6.08 -0.40
N LEU A 47 -6.94 -5.69 -1.06
CA LEU A 47 -6.66 -6.12 -2.42
C LEU A 47 -6.41 -7.63 -2.52
N ALA A 48 -5.68 -8.20 -1.56
CA ALA A 48 -5.47 -9.65 -1.51
C ALA A 48 -6.79 -10.43 -1.42
N ASP A 49 -7.80 -9.89 -0.73
CA ASP A 49 -9.16 -10.45 -0.74
C ASP A 49 -9.85 -10.31 -2.11
N LEU A 50 -9.90 -9.08 -2.65
CA LEU A 50 -10.60 -8.77 -3.91
C LEU A 50 -10.00 -9.47 -5.15
N LEU A 51 -8.71 -9.79 -5.08
CA LEU A 51 -7.94 -10.45 -6.13
C LEU A 51 -7.71 -11.94 -5.85
N GLU A 52 -8.20 -12.46 -4.72
CA GLU A 52 -8.02 -13.86 -4.29
C GLU A 52 -6.54 -14.30 -4.19
N ILE A 53 -5.67 -13.38 -3.73
CA ILE A 53 -4.23 -13.62 -3.58
C ILE A 53 -3.91 -14.01 -2.14
N LYS A 54 -3.28 -15.17 -1.98
CA LYS A 54 -2.85 -15.70 -0.68
C LYS A 54 -1.49 -15.15 -0.24
N GLU A 55 -0.56 -15.01 -1.18
CA GLU A 55 0.80 -14.54 -0.90
C GLU A 55 0.82 -13.02 -0.69
N LEU A 56 1.02 -12.61 0.55
CA LEU A 56 1.07 -11.22 0.97
C LEU A 56 2.27 -10.98 1.90
N TYR A 57 3.21 -10.16 1.44
CA TYR A 57 4.38 -9.74 2.20
C TYR A 57 4.34 -8.25 2.51
N SER A 58 5.25 -7.78 3.36
CA SER A 58 5.38 -6.37 3.68
C SER A 58 6.84 -5.97 3.87
N VAL A 59 7.24 -4.86 3.25
CA VAL A 59 8.54 -4.20 3.50
C VAL A 59 8.30 -2.87 4.22
N LYS A 60 9.16 -2.50 5.17
CA LYS A 60 9.08 -1.18 5.82
C LYS A 60 10.03 -0.21 5.16
N THR A 61 9.51 0.98 4.83
CA THR A 61 10.30 2.12 4.36
C THR A 61 10.27 3.27 5.34
N GLU A 62 11.40 3.95 5.51
CA GLU A 62 11.52 5.20 6.25
C GLU A 62 12.00 6.31 5.33
N HIS A 63 11.45 7.51 5.50
CA HIS A 63 11.76 8.71 4.69
C HIS A 63 12.50 9.79 5.51
N TRP A 64 12.80 9.51 6.78
CA TRP A 64 13.35 10.47 7.72
C TRP A 64 14.59 9.89 8.39
N GLY A 65 15.71 10.62 8.35
CA GLY A 65 16.83 10.37 9.26
C GLY A 65 16.50 10.79 10.71
N MET A 66 17.52 10.88 11.58
CA MET A 66 17.34 11.53 12.89
C MET A 66 16.90 12.98 12.67
N VAL A 67 15.68 13.29 13.11
CA VAL A 67 15.08 14.64 13.11
C VAL A 67 14.94 15.26 11.72
N ALA A 68 13.80 15.02 11.07
CA ALA A 68 13.22 15.85 9.99
C ALA A 68 14.19 16.35 8.88
N THR A 69 15.31 15.67 8.67
CA THR A 69 16.26 15.97 7.61
C THR A 69 15.75 15.25 6.38
N ILE A 70 15.30 16.05 5.40
CA ILE A 70 14.91 15.55 4.09
C ILE A 70 16.21 15.12 3.40
N THR A 71 16.69 13.92 3.68
CA THR A 71 17.78 13.29 2.92
C THR A 71 17.27 12.75 1.57
N GLY A 72 16.03 13.07 1.18
CA GLY A 72 15.47 12.89 -0.16
C GLY A 72 15.07 11.44 -0.51
N GLU A 73 15.76 10.45 0.04
CA GLU A 73 15.62 9.06 -0.39
C GLU A 73 14.90 8.18 0.64
N ALA A 74 13.91 7.43 0.17
CA ALA A 74 13.25 6.39 0.94
C ALA A 74 14.20 5.19 1.13
N LYS A 75 14.35 4.72 2.37
CA LYS A 75 15.17 3.55 2.70
C LYS A 75 14.32 2.40 3.20
N ILE A 76 14.56 1.20 2.68
CA ILE A 76 13.99 -0.03 3.24
C ILE A 76 14.71 -0.31 4.56
N THR A 77 13.97 -0.34 5.67
CA THR A 77 14.52 -0.63 7.01
C THR A 77 14.18 -2.04 7.48
N GLN A 78 13.16 -2.67 6.89
CA GLN A 78 12.78 -4.06 7.17
C GLN A 78 12.49 -4.74 5.83
N PRO A 79 13.51 -5.37 5.21
CA PRO A 79 13.37 -6.08 3.94
C PRO A 79 12.71 -7.45 4.13
N LEU A 80 12.37 -8.10 3.01
CA LEU A 80 12.06 -9.53 2.97
C LEU A 80 13.39 -10.27 2.86
N ASN A 81 13.79 -10.98 3.92
CA ASN A 81 15.02 -11.77 3.96
C ASN A 81 14.79 -13.16 3.39
#